data_AF-A0A381KJJ9-F1
#
_entry.id   AF-A0A381KJJ9-F1
#
_cell.length_a   1.000
_cell.length_b   1.000
_cell.length_c   1.000
_cell.angle_alpha   90.00
_cell.angle_beta   90.00
_cell.angle_gamma   90.00
#
_symmetry.space_group_name_H-M   'P 1'
#
loop_
_entity.id
_entity.type
_entity.pdbx_description
1 polymer ?
#
loop_
_entity_poly.entity_id
_entity_poly.type
_entity_poly.pdbx_seq_one_letter_code
_entity_poly.pdbx_strand_id
1 'polypeptide(L)'
;MNKFIDFLSEKFTPVVNNMTKNIWVQSVQSTIMKVLPMVFVGSLVTIVSVLKNYISFLPDLSPINQYTFGLLGLFIAFLLPMEIMKNKKFESMSVVAGLAGAGLMLMMIRPEITNEGAIFNFNRFGGEGMLVSLVAGLFSGLIMSLFGSFSFFGEDSATSRFCKQVVLIICYL
;
A
#
# COMPACT_ATOMS: atom_id res chain seq x y z
N MET A 1 -14.36 18.62 31.98
CA MET A 1 -14.95 17.98 30.79
C MET A 1 -15.04 18.97 29.63
N ASN A 2 -15.62 20.16 29.83
CA ASN A 2 -15.75 21.17 28.77
C ASN A 2 -14.40 21.63 28.21
N LYS A 3 -13.41 21.98 29.03
CA LYS A 3 -12.06 22.37 28.55
C LYS A 3 -11.38 21.35 27.61
N PHE A 4 -11.65 20.06 27.78
CA PHE A 4 -11.10 19.02 26.90
C PHE A 4 -11.87 18.94 25.58
N ILE A 5 -13.20 19.04 25.62
CA ILE A 5 -14.04 19.11 24.41
C ILE A 5 -13.79 20.41 23.63
N ASP A 6 -13.61 21.53 24.34
CA ASP A 6 -13.28 22.84 23.77
C ASP A 6 -11.89 22.78 23.12
N PHE A 7 -10.90 22.18 23.79
CA PHE A 7 -9.58 21.94 23.19
C PHE A 7 -9.65 21.05 21.94
N LEU A 8 -10.42 19.96 22.01
CA LEU A 8 -10.60 19.05 20.88
C LEU A 8 -11.25 19.76 19.69
N SER A 9 -12.24 20.60 19.95
CA SER A 9 -13.02 21.27 18.90
C SER A 9 -12.28 22.47 18.31
N GLU A 10 -11.62 23.28 19.14
CA GLU A 10 -11.00 24.55 18.73
C GLU A 10 -9.53 24.43 18.30
N LYS A 11 -8.80 23.45 18.84
CA LYS A 11 -7.35 23.29 18.54
C LYS A 11 -7.05 22.01 17.78
N PHE A 12 -7.61 20.87 18.22
CA PHE A 12 -7.25 19.58 17.64
C PHE A 12 -7.93 19.31 16.29
N THR A 13 -9.25 19.43 16.24
CA THR A 13 -10.07 19.21 15.03
C THR A 13 -9.60 20.02 13.82
N PRO A 14 -9.35 21.35 13.90
CA PRO A 14 -8.90 22.11 12.73
C PRO A 14 -7.50 21.70 12.26
N VAL A 15 -6.60 21.30 13.17
CA VAL A 15 -5.26 20.82 12.81
C VAL A 15 -5.35 19.49 12.08
N VAL A 16 -6.13 18.54 12.60
CA VAL A 16 -6.36 17.24 11.95
C VAL A 16 -7.02 17.43 10.59
N ASN A 17 -8.03 18.30 10.48
CA ASN A 17 -8.69 18.58 9.22
C ASN A 17 -7.73 19.16 8.16
N ASN A 18 -6.80 20.03 8.56
CA ASN A 18 -5.79 20.55 7.62
C ASN A 18 -4.75 19.49 7.24
N MET A 19 -4.38 18.60 8.17
CA MET A 19 -3.48 17.48 7.88
C MET A 19 -4.10 16.49 6.89
N THR A 20 -5.38 16.15 7.08
CA THR A 20 -6.12 15.22 6.22
C THR A 20 -6.38 15.78 4.82
N LYS A 21 -6.36 17.11 4.63
CA LYS A 21 -6.42 17.75 3.30
C LYS A 21 -5.14 17.57 2.48
N ASN A 22 -4.01 17.22 3.11
CA ASN A 22 -2.78 16.94 2.38
C ASN A 22 -2.96 15.65 1.57
N ILE A 23 -2.76 15.72 0.26
CA ILE A 23 -2.91 14.59 -0.67
C ILE A 23 -2.17 13.33 -0.20
N TRP A 24 -0.96 13.49 0.36
CA TRP A 24 -0.14 12.36 0.83
C TRP A 24 -0.77 11.66 2.03
N VAL A 25 -1.23 12.45 3.01
CA VAL A 25 -1.90 11.92 4.21
C VAL A 25 -3.24 11.30 3.82
N GLN A 26 -4.00 11.97 2.95
CA GLN A 26 -5.26 11.48 2.41
C GLN A 26 -5.07 10.13 1.70
N SER A 27 -4.03 9.98 0.88
CA SER A 27 -3.74 8.73 0.18
C SER A 27 -3.41 7.60 1.16
N VAL A 28 -2.59 7.85 2.18
CA VAL A 28 -2.31 6.86 3.24
C VAL A 28 -3.59 6.44 3.95
N GLN A 29 -4.45 7.39 4.30
CA GLN A 29 -5.75 7.10 4.94
C GLN A 29 -6.64 6.25 4.02
N SER A 30 -6.79 6.63 2.74
CA SER A 30 -7.58 5.88 1.76
C SER A 30 -7.05 4.46 1.59
N THR A 31 -5.73 4.27 1.57
CA THR A 31 -5.11 2.95 1.50
C THR A 31 -5.41 2.11 2.74
N ILE A 32 -5.30 2.67 3.94
CA ILE A 32 -5.64 1.98 5.20
C ILE A 32 -7.11 1.50 5.16
N MET A 33 -8.03 2.36 4.73
CA MET A 33 -9.45 2.00 4.61
C MET A 33 -9.69 0.87 3.60
N LYS A 34 -8.89 0.81 2.53
CA LYS A 34 -9.00 -0.25 1.50
C LYS A 34 -8.43 -1.59 1.95
N VAL A 35 -7.41 -1.61 2.81
CA VAL A 35 -6.87 -2.86 3.37
C VAL A 35 -7.65 -3.36 4.58
N LEU A 36 -8.52 -2.53 5.16
CA LEU A 36 -9.30 -2.84 6.36
C LEU A 36 -10.11 -4.15 6.25
N PRO A 37 -10.77 -4.49 5.13
CA PRO A 37 -11.47 -5.78 5.01
C PRO A 37 -10.52 -6.98 5.16
N MET A 38 -9.29 -6.88 4.64
CA MET A 38 -8.29 -7.95 4.74
C MET A 38 -7.77 -8.11 6.17
N VAL A 39 -7.51 -6.98 6.85
CA VAL A 39 -7.18 -6.94 8.30
C VAL A 39 -8.28 -7.62 9.11
N PHE A 40 -9.55 -7.30 8.81
CA PHE A 40 -10.69 -7.86 9.52
C PHE A 40 -10.78 -9.38 9.35
N VAL A 41 -10.68 -9.88 8.12
CA VAL A 41 -10.70 -11.33 7.85
C VAL A 41 -9.58 -12.05 8.58
N GLY A 42 -8.33 -11.56 8.48
CA GLY A 42 -7.21 -12.18 9.18
C GLY A 42 -7.36 -12.17 10.70
N SER A 43 -8.04 -11.15 11.26
CA SER A 43 -8.24 -11.05 12.71
C SER A 43 -9.26 -12.07 13.23
N LEU A 44 -10.34 -12.30 12.47
CA LEU A 44 -11.32 -13.34 12.78
C LEU A 44 -10.68 -14.74 12.72
N VAL A 45 -9.87 -14.98 11.69
CA VAL A 45 -9.13 -16.23 11.55
C VAL A 45 -8.19 -16.45 12.72
N THR A 46 -7.49 -15.41 13.17
CA THR A 46 -6.60 -15.49 14.34
C THR A 46 -7.37 -15.91 15.60
N ILE A 47 -8.58 -15.37 15.82
CA ILE A 47 -9.44 -15.78 16.94
C ILE A 47 -9.78 -17.28 16.84
N VAL A 48 -10.18 -17.75 15.66
CA VAL A 48 -10.52 -19.17 15.44
C VAL A 48 -9.30 -20.07 15.66
N SER A 49 -8.12 -19.67 15.20
CA SER A 49 -6.88 -20.42 15.40
C SER A 49 -6.50 -20.52 16.88
N VAL A 50 -6.72 -19.48 17.68
CA VAL A 50 -6.52 -19.54 19.14
C VAL A 50 -7.53 -20.48 19.80
N LEU A 51 -8.80 -20.44 19.38
CA LEU A 51 -9.85 -21.31 19.91
C LEU A 51 -9.60 -22.79 19.58
N LYS A 52 -8.97 -23.10 18.45
CA LYS A 52 -8.57 -24.47 18.08
C LYS A 52 -7.66 -25.13 19.13
N ASN A 53 -6.84 -24.36 19.86
CA ASN A 53 -6.02 -24.90 20.95
C ASN A 53 -6.85 -25.48 22.10
N TYR A 54 -8.13 -25.10 22.21
CA TYR A 54 -9.07 -25.59 23.21
C TYR A 54 -10.13 -26.53 22.63
N ILE A 55 -10.45 -26.39 21.33
CA ILE A 55 -11.49 -27.16 20.64
C ILE A 55 -10.90 -27.83 19.39
N SER A 56 -10.60 -29.12 19.50
CA SER A 56 -9.88 -29.91 18.49
C SER A 56 -10.67 -30.24 17.21
N PHE A 57 -11.98 -29.97 17.16
CA PHE A 57 -12.80 -30.13 15.95
C PHE A 57 -12.63 -28.97 14.95
N LEU A 58 -12.05 -27.83 15.36
CA LEU A 58 -11.94 -26.66 14.48
C LEU A 58 -10.89 -26.87 13.36
N PRO A 59 -11.20 -26.47 12.11
CA PRO A 59 -10.27 -26.58 11.00
C PRO A 59 -9.05 -25.67 11.19
N ASP A 60 -7.92 -26.04 10.58
CA ASP A 60 -6.77 -25.15 10.51
C ASP A 60 -7.00 -24.04 9.48
N LEU A 61 -7.13 -22.81 9.96
CA LEU A 61 -7.33 -21.63 9.11
C LEU A 61 -6.05 -20.79 8.96
N SER A 62 -4.90 -21.28 9.43
CA SER A 62 -3.61 -20.59 9.32
C SER A 62 -3.26 -20.13 7.89
N PRO A 63 -3.59 -20.87 6.81
CA PRO A 63 -3.37 -20.40 5.45
C PRO A 63 -4.12 -19.09 5.13
N ILE A 64 -5.36 -18.95 5.60
CA ILE A 64 -6.14 -17.72 5.35
C ILE A 64 -5.48 -16.51 6.01
N ASN A 65 -4.93 -16.70 7.22
CA ASN A 65 -4.18 -15.64 7.90
C ASN A 65 -2.92 -15.22 7.12
N GLN A 66 -2.19 -16.19 6.57
CA GLN A 66 -1.00 -15.94 5.76
C GLN A 66 -1.33 -15.12 4.50
N TYR A 67 -2.39 -15.45 3.77
CA TYR A 67 -2.76 -14.73 2.55
C TYR A 67 -3.62 -13.48 2.78
N THR A 68 -3.89 -13.11 4.03
CA THR A 68 -4.56 -11.85 4.40
C THR A 68 -3.61 -10.92 5.13
N PHE A 69 -3.38 -11.12 6.43
CA PHE A 69 -2.43 -10.33 7.22
C PHE A 69 -0.98 -10.53 6.79
N GLY A 70 -0.61 -11.74 6.38
CA GLY A 70 0.76 -12.03 5.93
C GLY A 70 1.15 -11.34 4.62
N LEU A 71 0.20 -10.84 3.84
CA LEU A 71 0.44 -10.07 2.61
C LEU A 71 0.11 -8.58 2.73
N LEU A 72 -0.16 -8.08 3.95
CA LEU A 72 -0.65 -6.72 4.16
C LEU A 72 0.29 -5.65 3.61
N GLY A 73 1.61 -5.85 3.78
CA GLY A 73 2.63 -4.98 3.21
C GLY A 73 2.57 -4.92 1.69
N LEU A 74 2.34 -6.04 1.02
CA LEU A 74 2.19 -6.07 -0.44
C LEU A 74 0.97 -5.26 -0.90
N PHE A 75 -0.16 -5.41 -0.21
CA PHE A 75 -1.37 -4.64 -0.53
C PHE A 75 -1.15 -3.14 -0.33
N ILE A 76 -0.45 -2.74 0.74
CA ILE A 76 -0.13 -1.33 1.00
C ILE A 76 0.81 -0.78 -0.08
N ALA A 77 1.87 -1.51 -0.42
CA ALA A 77 2.84 -1.09 -1.45
C ALA A 77 2.19 -0.90 -2.83
N PHE A 78 1.16 -1.70 -3.14
CA PHE A 78 0.37 -1.57 -4.36
C PHE A 78 -0.67 -0.44 -4.29
N LEU A 79 -1.47 -0.39 -3.22
CA LEU A 79 -2.61 0.53 -3.14
C LEU A 79 -2.19 1.98 -2.86
N LEU A 80 -1.12 2.21 -2.11
CA LEU A 80 -0.70 3.56 -1.75
C LEU A 80 -0.37 4.46 -2.95
N PRO A 81 0.52 4.06 -3.87
CA PRO A 81 0.80 4.85 -5.07
C PRO A 81 -0.43 4.97 -5.99
N MET A 82 -1.32 3.97 -6.04
CA MET A 82 -2.59 4.10 -6.76
C MET A 82 -3.45 5.24 -6.19
N GLU A 83 -3.59 5.32 -4.87
CA GLU A 83 -4.36 6.39 -4.22
C GLU A 83 -3.71 7.76 -4.38
N ILE A 84 -2.38 7.83 -4.39
CA ILE A 84 -1.65 9.08 -4.68
C ILE A 84 -1.99 9.58 -6.09
N MET A 85 -1.96 8.70 -7.09
CA MET A 85 -2.27 9.07 -8.47
C MET A 85 -3.73 9.47 -8.64
N LYS A 86 -4.67 8.76 -7.98
CA LYS A 86 -6.10 9.13 -8.00
C LYS A 86 -6.35 10.49 -7.37
N ASN A 87 -5.79 10.75 -6.19
CA ASN A 87 -5.94 12.04 -5.51
C ASN A 87 -5.27 13.20 -6.28
N LYS A 88 -4.24 12.90 -7.09
CA LYS A 88 -3.59 13.87 -8.00
C LYS A 88 -4.24 14.00 -9.38
N LYS A 89 -5.36 13.30 -9.64
CA LYS A 89 -6.08 13.29 -10.93
C LYS A 89 -5.32 12.63 -12.10
N PHE A 90 -4.38 11.74 -11.80
CA PHE A 90 -3.65 10.92 -12.79
C PHE A 90 -4.13 9.47 -12.78
N GLU A 91 -5.46 9.27 -12.82
CA GLU A 91 -6.07 7.95 -12.62
C GLU A 91 -5.65 6.90 -13.65
N SER A 92 -5.37 7.32 -14.89
CA SER A 92 -4.88 6.45 -15.97
C SER A 92 -3.52 5.80 -15.68
N MET A 93 -2.74 6.36 -14.76
CA MET A 93 -1.44 5.84 -14.34
C MET A 93 -1.51 5.13 -12.97
N SER A 94 -2.68 5.11 -12.32
CA SER A 94 -2.81 4.58 -10.95
C SER A 94 -2.38 3.13 -10.83
N VAL A 95 -2.90 2.24 -11.68
CA VAL A 95 -2.56 0.81 -11.68
C VAL A 95 -1.07 0.59 -11.88
N VAL A 96 -0.45 1.32 -12.81
CA VAL A 96 0.99 1.21 -13.08
C VAL A 96 1.82 1.69 -11.88
N ALA A 97 1.39 2.78 -11.23
CA ALA A 97 2.04 3.24 -10.00
C ALA A 97 1.93 2.19 -8.88
N GLY A 98 0.79 1.48 -8.81
CA GLY A 98 0.60 0.32 -7.94
C GLY A 98 1.58 -0.81 -8.22
N LEU A 99 1.67 -1.24 -9.48
CA LEU A 99 2.60 -2.29 -9.89
C LEU A 99 4.05 -1.90 -9.59
N ALA A 100 4.43 -0.64 -9.85
CA ALA A 100 5.77 -0.13 -9.53
C ALA A 100 6.04 -0.11 -8.01
N GLY A 101 5.05 0.22 -7.19
CA GLY A 101 5.19 0.17 -5.72
C GLY A 101 5.35 -1.25 -5.19
N ALA A 102 4.56 -2.20 -5.70
CA ALA A 102 4.69 -3.61 -5.36
C ALA A 102 6.04 -4.19 -5.82
N GLY A 103 6.48 -3.87 -7.04
CA GLY A 103 7.78 -4.28 -7.57
C GLY A 103 8.94 -3.72 -6.75
N LEU A 104 8.89 -2.43 -6.39
CA LEU A 104 9.91 -1.84 -5.53
C LEU A 104 9.94 -2.50 -4.15
N MET A 105 8.78 -2.78 -3.55
CA MET A 105 8.74 -3.52 -2.29
C MET A 105 9.44 -4.87 -2.42
N LEU A 106 9.16 -5.64 -3.47
CA LEU A 106 9.80 -6.94 -3.72
C LEU A 106 11.33 -6.83 -3.80
N MET A 107 11.85 -5.74 -4.37
CA MET A 107 13.30 -5.47 -4.35
C MET A 107 13.81 -5.10 -2.95
N MET A 108 13.07 -4.24 -2.24
CA MET A 108 13.48 -3.74 -0.92
C MET A 108 13.44 -4.80 0.18
N ILE A 109 12.60 -5.83 0.05
CA ILE A 109 12.57 -6.95 1.00
C ILE A 109 13.73 -7.94 0.81
N ARG A 110 14.67 -7.66 -0.11
CA ARG A 110 15.94 -8.39 -0.31
C ARG A 110 15.75 -9.91 -0.32
N PRO A 111 15.16 -10.48 -1.39
CA PRO A 111 15.09 -11.93 -1.53
C PRO A 111 16.49 -12.55 -1.54
N GLU A 112 16.57 -13.78 -1.05
CA GLU A 112 17.80 -14.57 -1.15
C GLU A 112 17.89 -15.14 -2.57
N ILE A 113 18.93 -14.74 -3.30
CA ILE A 113 19.15 -15.21 -4.67
C ILE A 113 19.93 -16.52 -4.60
N THR A 114 19.29 -17.59 -5.05
CA THR A 114 19.88 -18.94 -5.14
C THR A 114 20.00 -19.36 -6.60
N ASN A 115 20.69 -20.48 -6.85
CA ASN A 115 20.82 -21.05 -8.20
C ASN A 115 19.47 -21.51 -8.78
N GLU A 116 18.45 -21.71 -7.94
CA GLU A 116 17.10 -22.15 -8.33
C GLU A 116 16.09 -21.00 -8.44
N GLY A 117 16.46 -19.80 -7.99
CA GLY A 117 15.62 -18.61 -8.04
C GLY A 117 15.70 -17.73 -6.78
N ALA A 118 14.81 -16.75 -6.73
CA ALA A 118 14.68 -15.83 -5.61
C ALA A 118 13.77 -16.43 -4.51
N ILE A 119 14.31 -16.63 -3.32
CA ILE A 119 13.57 -17.09 -2.14
C ILE A 119 13.15 -15.87 -1.33
N PHE A 120 11.85 -15.74 -1.09
CA PHE A 120 11.30 -14.67 -0.27
C PHE A 120 10.91 -15.17 1.11
N ASN A 121 11.34 -14.43 2.15
CA ASN A 121 10.82 -14.65 3.49
C ASN A 121 9.40 -14.07 3.57
N PHE A 122 8.42 -14.94 3.76
CA PHE A 122 7.00 -14.57 3.77
C PHE A 122 6.65 -13.54 4.85
N ASN A 123 7.34 -13.55 6.01
CA ASN A 123 7.09 -12.60 7.10
C ASN A 123 7.36 -11.15 6.69
N ARG A 124 8.28 -10.94 5.72
CA ARG A 124 8.59 -9.62 5.15
C ARG A 124 7.47 -9.05 4.29
N PHE A 125 6.44 -9.83 3.95
CA PHE A 125 5.25 -9.29 3.31
C PHE A 125 4.18 -8.84 4.30
N GLY A 126 4.26 -9.30 5.54
CA GLY A 126 3.34 -8.98 6.62
C GLY A 126 3.93 -7.90 7.52
N GLY A 127 3.78 -8.08 8.83
CA GLY A 127 4.16 -7.09 9.84
C GLY A 127 5.61 -6.60 9.77
N GLU A 128 6.57 -7.49 9.45
CA GLU A 128 7.99 -7.11 9.39
C GLU A 128 8.30 -6.12 8.26
N GLY A 129 7.57 -6.21 7.14
CA GLY A 129 7.80 -5.37 5.96
C GLY A 129 6.83 -4.20 5.81
N MET A 130 5.84 -4.03 6.68
CA MET A 130 4.82 -2.97 6.53
C MET A 130 5.43 -1.56 6.39
N LEU A 131 6.49 -1.26 7.16
CA LEU A 131 7.17 0.04 7.06
C LEU A 131 7.88 0.18 5.71
N VAL A 132 8.57 -0.87 5.25
CA VAL A 132 9.24 -0.90 3.95
C VAL A 132 8.23 -0.70 2.82
N SER A 133 7.07 -1.35 2.91
CA SER A 133 5.97 -1.20 1.95
C SER A 133 5.40 0.21 1.90
N LEU A 134 5.26 0.89 3.05
CA LEU A 134 4.84 2.28 3.09
C LEU A 134 5.86 3.20 2.41
N VAL A 135 7.15 3.01 2.69
CA VAL A 135 8.21 3.79 2.05
C VAL A 135 8.25 3.54 0.54
N ALA A 136 8.19 2.28 0.11
CA ALA A 136 8.16 1.89 -1.30
C ALA A 136 6.94 2.49 -2.03
N GLY A 137 5.77 2.44 -1.40
CA GLY A 137 4.53 3.01 -1.96
C GLY A 137 4.56 4.54 -2.06
N LEU A 138 5.07 5.23 -1.03
CA LEU A 138 5.24 6.70 -1.07
C LEU A 138 6.25 7.12 -2.12
N PHE A 139 7.38 6.42 -2.20
CA PHE A 139 8.45 6.72 -3.16
C PHE A 139 7.99 6.47 -4.59
N SER A 140 7.31 5.35 -4.85
CA SER A 140 6.69 5.07 -6.16
C SER A 140 5.67 6.13 -6.54
N GLY A 141 4.79 6.50 -5.60
CA GLY A 141 3.80 7.55 -5.82
C GLY A 141 4.45 8.90 -6.13
N LEU A 142 5.57 9.24 -5.49
CA LEU A 142 6.36 10.46 -5.76
C LEU A 142 6.91 10.46 -7.17
N ILE A 143 7.63 9.42 -7.56
CA ILE A 143 8.22 9.35 -8.91
C ILE A 143 7.11 9.39 -9.96
N MET A 144 6.07 8.56 -9.82
CA MET A 144 4.95 8.54 -10.77
C MET A 144 4.22 9.89 -10.86
N SER A 145 4.11 10.62 -9.76
CA SER A 145 3.52 11.96 -9.73
C SER A 145 4.36 13.00 -10.49
N LEU A 146 5.69 12.91 -10.39
CA LEU A 146 6.59 13.83 -11.11
C LEU A 146 6.39 13.65 -12.63
N PHE A 147 6.41 12.41 -13.12
CA PHE A 147 6.25 12.14 -14.55
C PHE A 147 4.82 12.36 -15.06
N GLY A 148 3.80 12.20 -14.22
CA GLY A 148 2.42 12.58 -14.56
C GLY A 148 2.30 14.07 -14.91
N SER A 149 3.16 14.93 -14.35
CA SER A 149 3.21 16.36 -14.65
C SER A 149 4.07 16.74 -15.86
N PHE A 150 4.99 15.87 -16.31
CA PHE A 150 5.85 16.13 -17.47
C PHE A 150 5.22 15.60 -18.77
N SER A 151 4.74 16.51 -19.62
CA SER A 151 4.22 16.18 -20.95
C SER A 151 5.34 16.12 -21.99
N PHE A 152 6.18 15.07 -21.95
CA PHE A 152 7.24 14.88 -22.96
C PHE A 152 6.72 14.33 -24.30
N PHE A 153 5.47 13.86 -24.34
CA PHE A 153 4.82 13.40 -25.56
C PHE A 153 3.55 14.20 -25.81
N GLY A 154 3.51 14.86 -26.96
CA GLY A 154 2.32 15.48 -27.50
C GLY A 154 1.23 14.45 -27.75
N GLU A 155 0.00 14.89 -27.49
CA GLU A 155 -1.27 14.16 -27.61
C GLU A 155 -1.50 12.98 -26.65
N ASP A 156 -2.70 13.01 -26.07
CA ASP A 156 -3.35 11.99 -25.24
C ASP A 156 -3.69 10.71 -26.02
N SER A 157 -2.74 10.19 -26.80
CA SER A 157 -2.89 8.89 -27.45
C SER A 157 -2.58 7.75 -26.47
N ALA A 158 -3.27 6.62 -26.63
CA ALA A 158 -2.99 5.42 -25.84
C ALA A 158 -1.51 5.00 -25.93
N THR A 159 -0.88 5.25 -27.09
CA THR A 159 0.54 4.97 -27.35
C THR A 159 1.48 5.89 -26.56
N SER A 160 1.19 7.18 -26.44
CA SER A 160 2.01 8.10 -25.63
C SER A 160 1.95 7.76 -24.14
N ARG A 161 0.77 7.31 -23.66
CA ARG A 161 0.59 6.83 -22.29
C ARG A 161 1.38 5.55 -22.02
N PHE A 162 1.37 4.59 -22.95
CA PHE A 162 2.15 3.37 -22.86
C PHE A 162 3.66 3.65 -22.81
N CYS A 163 4.18 4.48 -23.73
CA CYS A 163 5.60 4.83 -23.75
C CYS A 163 6.06 5.53 -22.45
N LYS A 164 5.25 6.45 -21.90
CA LYS A 164 5.57 7.08 -20.60
C LYS A 164 5.67 6.04 -19.48
N GLN A 165 4.72 5.10 -19.42
CA GLN A 165 4.71 4.05 -18.40
C GLN A 165 5.91 3.10 -18.52
N VAL A 166 6.29 2.71 -19.73
CA VAL A 166 7.43 1.81 -19.96
C VAL A 166 8.76 2.47 -19.61
N VAL A 167 8.98 3.72 -20.03
CA VAL A 167 10.20 4.47 -19.69
C VAL A 167 10.32 4.66 -18.17
N LEU A 168 9.21 4.92 -17.49
CA LEU A 168 9.15 5.05 -16.03
C LEU A 168 9.56 3.77 -15.30
N ILE A 169 9.04 2.62 -15.75
CA ILE A 169 9.39 1.32 -15.15
C ILE A 169 10.88 1.04 -15.33
N ILE A 170 11.46 1.35 -16.50
CA ILE A 170 12.87 1.09 -16.82
C ILE A 170 13.83 2.06 -16.12
N CYS A 171 13.46 3.32 -15.91
CA CYS A 171 14.31 4.27 -15.19
C CYS A 171 14.29 4.09 -13.66
N TYR A 172 13.42 3.22 -13.14
CA TYR A 172 13.09 3.12 -11.73
C TYR A 172 13.41 1.77 -11.09
N LEU A 173 13.34 0.68 -11.87
CA LEU A 173 13.80 -0.66 -11.50
C LEU A 173 15.24 -0.89 -12.00
#